data_AF-A0A6A7KI44-F1
#
_entry.id   AF-A0A6A7KI44-F1
#
_cell.length_a   1.000
_cell.length_b   1.000
_cell.length_c   1.000
_cell.angle_alpha   90.00
_cell.angle_beta   90.00
_cell.angle_gamma   90.00
#
_symmetry.space_group_name_H-M   'P 1'
#
loop_
_entity.id
_entity.type
_entity.pdbx_description
1 polymer ?
#
loop_
_entity_poly.entity_id
_entity_poly.type
_entity_poly.pdbx_seq_one_letter_code
_entity_poly.pdbx_strand_id
1 'polypeptide(L)'
;MVFDVVSTEKGILLAGERDGEFYVAKLGEKNEINWEKSFENGAAIVLEPVKRGILVGGELHGRAVLVKISKEGELLWKKELWENGWIQVVKQDGDRLFAAGVIESEGKGYMGIEFLKEGIL
;
A
#
# COMPACT_ATOMS: atom_id res chain seq x y z
N MET A 1 -4.99 13.18 -2.65
CA MET A 1 -6.29 12.48 -2.45
C MET A 1 -6.17 11.42 -1.34
N VAL A 2 -7.24 11.05 -0.63
CA VAL A 2 -7.24 9.90 0.32
C VAL A 2 -8.03 8.75 -0.30
N PHE A 3 -7.46 7.55 -0.31
CA PHE A 3 -8.06 6.35 -0.91
C PHE A 3 -8.47 5.31 0.13
N ASP A 4 -7.72 5.17 1.21
CA ASP A 4 -8.04 4.21 2.27
C ASP A 4 -7.71 4.76 3.66
N VAL A 5 -8.49 4.31 4.64
CA VAL A 5 -8.44 4.74 6.03
C VAL A 5 -8.65 3.52 6.92
N VAL A 6 -7.66 3.19 7.74
CA VAL A 6 -7.70 2.03 8.64
C VAL A 6 -7.56 2.47 10.09
N SER A 7 -8.55 2.14 10.91
CA SER A 7 -8.46 2.30 12.37
C SER A 7 -7.45 1.30 12.95
N THR A 8 -6.66 1.77 13.91
CA THR A 8 -5.71 0.95 14.68
C THR A 8 -6.00 1.12 16.17
N GLU A 9 -5.37 0.32 17.01
CA GLU A 9 -5.46 0.49 18.48
C GLU A 9 -4.96 1.86 18.97
N LYS A 10 -4.11 2.56 18.20
CA LYS A 10 -3.44 3.81 18.61
C LYS A 10 -3.59 4.91 17.57
N GLY A 11 -4.80 5.06 17.03
CA GLY A 11 -5.14 6.09 16.04
C GLY A 11 -5.46 5.51 14.66
N ILE A 12 -5.18 6.26 13.59
CA ILE A 12 -5.65 5.98 12.23
C ILE A 12 -4.48 5.97 11.25
N LEU A 13 -4.51 5.06 10.28
CA LEU A 13 -3.65 5.07 9.11
C LEU A 13 -4.40 5.62 7.91
N LEU A 14 -3.72 6.41 7.08
CA LEU A 14 -4.22 6.96 5.83
C LEU A 14 -3.33 6.51 4.68
N ALA A 15 -3.92 6.13 3.57
CA ALA A 15 -3.24 5.96 2.29
C ALA A 15 -3.86 6.89 1.26
N GLY A 16 -2.99 7.47 0.44
CA GLY A 16 -3.39 8.45 -0.54
C GLY A 16 -2.31 8.81 -1.53
N GLU A 17 -2.59 9.89 -2.23
CA GLU A 17 -1.64 10.65 -3.02
C GLU A 17 -1.53 12.05 -2.39
N ARG A 18 -0.31 12.60 -2.37
CA ARG A 18 -0.07 13.99 -1.99
C ARG A 18 0.99 14.57 -2.91
N ASP A 19 0.63 15.63 -3.63
CA ASP A 19 1.51 16.32 -4.58
C ASP A 19 2.07 15.38 -5.67
N GLY A 20 1.27 14.39 -6.08
CA GLY A 20 1.62 13.34 -7.03
C GLY A 20 2.43 12.18 -6.43
N GLU A 21 2.65 12.17 -5.11
CA GLU A 21 3.46 11.15 -4.45
C GLU A 21 2.63 10.13 -3.69
N PHE A 22 3.11 8.88 -3.69
CA PHE A 22 2.59 7.77 -2.89
C PHE A 22 2.71 8.11 -1.41
N TYR A 23 1.59 8.42 -0.78
CA TYR A 23 1.53 9.02 0.54
C TYR A 23 0.86 8.10 1.56
N VAL A 24 1.51 7.92 2.71
CA VAL A 24 0.98 7.19 3.86
C VAL A 24 1.20 8.00 5.12
N ALA A 25 0.23 8.02 6.02
CA ALA A 25 0.36 8.71 7.29
C ALA A 25 -0.26 7.92 8.44
N LYS A 26 0.21 8.24 9.65
CA LYS A 26 -0.39 7.80 10.90
C LYS A 26 -0.77 8.99 11.76
N LEU A 27 -2.05 9.05 12.11
CA LEU A 27 -2.59 9.97 13.10
C LEU A 27 -2.70 9.25 14.45
N GLY A 28 -2.40 9.97 15.53
CA GLY A 28 -2.56 9.52 16.91
C GLY A 28 -4.01 9.65 17.39
N GLU A 29 -4.24 9.25 18.65
CA GLU A 29 -5.57 9.23 19.25
C GLU A 29 -6.13 10.63 19.56
N LYS A 30 -5.27 11.66 19.59
CA LYS A 30 -5.64 13.05 19.85
C LYS A 30 -5.62 13.89 18.57
N ASN A 31 -5.74 13.25 17.41
CA ASN A 31 -5.69 13.86 16.08
C ASN A 31 -4.36 14.57 15.78
N GLU A 32 -3.28 14.18 16.44
CA GLU A 32 -1.92 14.59 16.13
C GLU A 32 -1.34 13.73 15.01
N ILE A 33 -0.44 14.29 14.22
CA ILE A 33 0.31 13.53 13.22
C ILE A 33 1.46 12.83 13.94
N ASN A 34 1.45 11.50 13.99
CA ASN A 34 2.57 10.71 14.50
C ASN A 34 3.71 10.66 13.47
N TRP A 35 3.38 10.40 12.21
CA TRP A 35 4.31 10.46 11.09
C TRP A 35 3.58 10.54 9.75
N GLU A 36 4.28 11.04 8.74
CA GLU A 36 3.88 11.10 7.33
C GLU A 36 5.06 10.66 6.46
N LYS A 37 4.77 9.94 5.38
CA LYS A 37 5.76 9.43 4.44
C LYS A 37 5.25 9.62 3.02
N SER A 38 6.11 10.19 2.18
CA SER A 38 6.00 10.16 0.73
C SER A 38 7.23 9.45 0.18
N PHE A 39 7.06 8.65 -0.88
CA PHE A 39 8.16 7.85 -1.42
C PHE A 39 8.57 8.30 -2.82
N GLU A 40 7.68 8.13 -3.78
CA GLU A 40 7.92 8.29 -5.22
C GLU A 40 6.59 8.70 -5.88
N ASN A 41 6.64 9.08 -7.16
CA ASN A 41 5.45 9.46 -7.93
C ASN A 41 4.49 8.27 -8.05
N GLY A 42 3.26 8.46 -7.59
CA GLY A 42 2.20 7.46 -7.63
C GLY A 42 1.18 7.66 -6.51
N ALA A 43 0.47 6.60 -6.15
CA ALA A 43 -0.59 6.64 -5.14
C ALA A 43 -0.61 5.39 -4.26
N ALA A 44 -0.71 5.59 -2.94
CA ALA A 44 -1.06 4.52 -2.01
C ALA A 44 -2.58 4.34 -2.01
N ILE A 45 -3.07 3.12 -2.24
CA ILE A 45 -4.50 2.87 -2.47
C ILE A 45 -5.12 2.03 -1.36
N VAL A 46 -4.40 1.06 -0.81
CA VAL A 46 -4.93 0.14 0.20
C VAL A 46 -3.91 -0.14 1.29
N LEU A 47 -4.39 -0.25 2.53
CA LEU A 47 -3.59 -0.56 3.71
C LEU A 47 -4.04 -1.89 4.33
N GLU A 48 -3.08 -2.72 4.71
CA GLU A 48 -3.30 -3.88 5.55
C GLU A 48 -2.30 -3.85 6.72
N PRO A 49 -2.72 -3.44 7.93
CA PRO A 49 -1.89 -3.57 9.12
C PRO A 49 -1.62 -5.04 9.41
N VAL A 50 -0.35 -5.38 9.62
CA VAL A 50 0.08 -6.76 9.89
C VAL A 50 0.93 -6.83 11.16
N LYS A 51 1.19 -8.03 11.65
CA LYS A 51 1.93 -8.23 12.92
C LYS A 51 3.26 -7.45 12.93
N ARG A 52 3.98 -7.45 11.81
CA ARG A 52 5.31 -6.86 11.64
C ARG A 52 5.34 -5.69 10.65
N GLY A 53 4.40 -4.74 10.76
CA GLY A 53 4.40 -3.54 9.93
C GLY A 53 3.05 -3.29 9.28
N ILE A 54 3.06 -2.64 8.13
CA ILE A 54 1.87 -2.32 7.34
C ILE A 54 2.20 -2.67 5.90
N LEU A 55 1.34 -3.45 5.24
CA LEU A 55 1.39 -3.63 3.81
C LEU A 55 0.61 -2.50 3.15
N VAL A 56 1.14 -1.99 2.05
CA VAL A 56 0.55 -0.91 1.27
C VAL A 56 0.52 -1.32 -0.18
N GLY A 57 -0.68 -1.41 -0.75
CA GLY A 57 -0.87 -1.64 -2.17
C GLY A 57 -1.15 -0.31 -2.88
N GLY A 58 -0.63 -0.15 -4.09
CA GLY A 58 -0.91 1.02 -4.90
C GLY A 58 -0.21 0.98 -6.24
N GLU A 59 0.18 2.14 -6.71
CA GLU A 59 0.89 2.34 -7.96
C GLU A 59 2.08 3.28 -7.79
N LEU A 60 3.17 2.97 -8.50
CA LEU A 60 4.34 3.82 -8.65
C LEU A 60 4.81 3.75 -10.10
N HIS A 61 5.04 4.90 -10.74
CA HIS A 61 5.58 5.01 -12.10
C HIS A 61 4.87 4.12 -13.16
N GLY A 62 3.55 4.02 -13.07
CA GLY A 62 2.68 3.20 -13.92
C GLY A 62 2.68 1.71 -13.57
N ARG A 63 3.25 1.29 -12.44
CA ARG A 63 3.34 -0.12 -12.02
C ARG A 63 2.58 -0.37 -10.73
N ALA A 64 1.89 -1.50 -10.67
CA ALA A 64 1.28 -1.97 -9.44
C ALA A 64 2.35 -2.42 -8.45
N VAL A 65 2.35 -1.84 -7.26
CA VAL A 65 3.36 -2.09 -6.24
C VAL A 65 2.75 -2.54 -4.93
N LEU A 66 3.38 -3.54 -4.33
CA LEU A 66 3.19 -3.92 -2.95
C LEU A 66 4.41 -3.45 -2.16
N VAL A 67 4.16 -2.66 -1.12
CA VAL A 67 5.17 -2.10 -0.24
C VAL A 67 4.92 -2.61 1.16
N LYS A 68 5.99 -2.84 1.93
CA LYS A 68 5.89 -3.01 3.37
C LYS A 68 6.66 -1.92 4.08
N ILE A 69 5.98 -1.28 5.03
CA ILE A 69 6.57 -0.27 5.91
C ILE A 69 6.53 -0.75 7.37
N SER A 70 7.42 -0.21 8.19
CA SER A 70 7.41 -0.41 9.64
C SER A 70 6.21 0.32 10.28
N LYS A 71 5.96 0.10 11.58
CA LYS A 71 4.90 0.81 12.30
C LYS A 71 5.25 2.30 12.53
N GLU A 72 6.50 2.66 12.28
CA GLU A 72 7.10 3.98 12.34
C GLU A 72 7.18 4.63 10.94
N GLY A 73 6.69 3.94 9.89
CA GLY A 73 6.61 4.45 8.52
C GLY A 73 7.87 4.24 7.68
N GLU A 74 8.87 3.51 8.17
CA GLU A 74 10.10 3.27 7.40
C GLU A 74 9.89 2.17 6.36
N LEU A 75 10.40 2.36 5.14
CA LEU A 75 10.34 1.35 4.08
C LEU A 75 11.14 0.11 4.49
N LEU A 76 10.48 -1.06 4.52
CA LEU A 76 11.13 -2.34 4.78
C LEU A 76 11.47 -3.05 3.47
N TRP A 77 10.51 -3.12 2.55
CA TRP A 77 10.72 -3.65 1.20
C TRP A 77 9.66 -3.14 0.22
N LYS A 78 9.97 -3.23 -1.08
CA LYS A 78 9.08 -2.88 -2.20
C LYS A 78 9.12 -4.00 -3.24
N LYS A 79 7.96 -4.38 -3.77
CA LYS A 79 7.80 -5.35 -4.84
C LYS A 79 6.86 -4.83 -5.92
N GLU A 80 7.36 -4.73 -7.14
CA GLU A 80 6.54 -4.48 -8.33
C GLU A 80 5.92 -5.80 -8.80
N LEU A 81 4.63 -5.77 -9.19
CA LEU A 81 3.88 -6.96 -9.57
C LEU A 81 3.52 -6.98 -11.05
N TRP A 82 2.93 -5.89 -11.57
CA TRP A 82 2.59 -5.78 -12.99
C TRP A 82 2.67 -4.34 -13.48
N GLU A 83 2.84 -4.19 -14.79
CA GLU A 83 2.84 -2.88 -15.46
C GLU A 83 1.42 -2.42 -15.77
N ASN A 84 1.27 -1.10 -15.96
CA ASN A 84 0.05 -0.40 -16.33
C ASN A 84 -1.13 -0.75 -15.40
N GLY A 85 -1.03 -0.41 -14.12
CA GLY A 85 -2.07 -0.76 -13.18
C GLY A 85 -1.74 -0.45 -11.74
N TRP A 86 -2.62 -0.87 -10.84
CA TRP A 86 -2.49 -0.60 -9.41
C TRP A 86 -3.11 -1.70 -8.57
N ILE A 87 -2.63 -1.85 -7.33
CA ILE A 87 -3.19 -2.79 -6.34
C ILE A 87 -4.34 -2.11 -5.58
N GLN A 88 -5.46 -2.81 -5.41
CA GLN A 88 -6.64 -2.34 -4.67
C GLN A 88 -6.93 -3.17 -3.42
N VAL A 89 -6.43 -4.40 -3.35
CA VAL A 89 -6.65 -5.31 -2.23
C VAL A 89 -5.32 -5.96 -1.87
N VAL A 90 -5.00 -5.94 -0.57
CA VAL A 90 -3.90 -6.70 0.00
C VAL A 90 -4.38 -7.42 1.24
N LYS A 91 -3.97 -8.69 1.40
CA LYS A 91 -4.18 -9.45 2.63
C LYS A 91 -2.92 -10.25 3.00
N GLN A 92 -2.76 -10.56 4.29
CA GLN A 92 -1.76 -11.50 4.78
C GLN A 92 -2.43 -12.61 5.59
N ASP A 93 -2.04 -13.86 5.34
CA ASP A 93 -2.42 -15.02 6.14
C ASP A 93 -1.20 -15.92 6.36
N GLY A 94 -0.65 -15.85 7.57
CA GLY A 94 0.65 -16.45 7.86
C GLY A 94 1.76 -15.80 7.04
N ASP A 95 2.52 -16.62 6.30
CA ASP A 95 3.57 -16.17 5.37
C ASP A 95 3.04 -15.85 3.97
N ARG A 96 1.76 -16.13 3.69
CA ARG A 96 1.12 -15.90 2.40
C ARG A 96 0.63 -14.47 2.29
N LEU A 97 0.93 -13.84 1.16
CA LEU A 97 0.39 -12.55 0.79
C LEU A 97 -0.49 -12.71 -0.44
N PHE A 98 -1.58 -11.97 -0.46
CA PHE A 98 -2.51 -11.92 -1.57
C PHE A 98 -2.60 -10.46 -2.00
N ALA A 99 -2.36 -10.18 -3.27
CA ALA A 99 -2.54 -8.87 -3.86
C ALA A 99 -3.47 -8.97 -5.06
N ALA A 100 -4.44 -8.06 -5.16
CA ALA A 100 -5.30 -7.98 -6.32
C ALA A 100 -5.58 -6.52 -6.69
N GLY A 101 -5.82 -6.27 -7.96
CA GLY A 101 -6.08 -4.93 -8.46
C GLY A 101 -6.36 -4.91 -9.96
N VAL A 102 -6.04 -3.79 -10.59
CA VAL A 102 -6.34 -3.53 -12.00
C VAL A 102 -5.06 -3.62 -12.82
N ILE A 103 -5.14 -4.29 -13.96
CA ILE A 103 -4.20 -4.20 -15.08
C ILE A 103 -4.96 -3.53 -16.23
N GLU A 104 -4.43 -2.42 -16.73
CA GLU A 104 -4.96 -1.72 -17.89
C GLU A 104 -4.23 -2.18 -19.16
N SER A 105 -5.01 -2.64 -20.14
CA SER A 105 -4.49 -3.04 -21.45
C SER A 105 -5.52 -2.74 -22.53
N GLU A 106 -5.08 -2.11 -23.61
CA GLU A 106 -5.92 -1.76 -24.78
C GLU A 106 -7.19 -0.97 -24.40
N GLY A 107 -7.08 -0.06 -23.42
CA GLY A 107 -8.19 0.76 -22.94
C GLY A 107 -9.22 0.01 -22.10
N LYS A 108 -8.90 -1.20 -21.63
CA LYS A 108 -9.74 -2.02 -20.75
C LYS A 108 -9.01 -2.37 -19.46
N GLY A 109 -9.75 -2.41 -18.35
CA GLY A 109 -9.27 -2.92 -17.07
C GLY A 109 -9.52 -4.41 -16.92
N TYR A 110 -8.51 -5.14 -16.51
CA TYR A 110 -8.54 -6.56 -16.15
C TYR A 110 -8.17 -6.73 -14.68
N MET A 111 -8.61 -7.83 -14.08
CA MET A 111 -8.23 -8.17 -12.72
C MET A 111 -6.84 -8.81 -12.71
N GLY A 112 -5.88 -8.15 -12.07
CA GLY A 112 -4.59 -8.74 -11.69
C GLY A 112 -4.69 -9.39 -10.32
N ILE A 113 -4.14 -10.59 -10.16
CA ILE A 113 -4.07 -11.30 -8.88
C ILE A 113 -2.67 -11.91 -8.76
N GLU A 114 -2.04 -11.69 -7.61
CA GLU A 114 -0.75 -12.29 -7.27
C GLU A 114 -0.76 -12.93 -5.88
N PHE A 115 -0.09 -14.08 -5.79
CA PHE A 115 0.11 -14.82 -4.55
C PHE A 115 1.60 -14.87 -4.24
N LEU A 116 2.00 -14.28 -3.12
CA LEU A 116 3.41 -14.15 -2.74
C LEU A 116 3.65 -14.85 -1.41
N LYS A 117 4.93 -15.09 -1.10
CA LYS A 117 5.38 -15.53 0.22
C LYS A 117 6.38 -14.55 0.78
N GLU A 118 6.11 -14.04 1.97
CA GLU A 118 6.92 -12.98 2.57
C GLU A 118 8.38 -13.40 2.81
N GLY A 119 8.66 -14.66 3.13
CA GLY A 119 10.02 -15.15 3.36
C GLY A 119 10.93 -15.21 2.12
N ILE A 120 10.42 -14.82 0.95
CA ILE A 120 11.12 -14.89 -0.36
C ILE A 120 11.15 -13.50 -1.04
N LEU A 121 10.70 -12.44 -0.34
CA LEU A 121 10.67 -11.06 -0.83
C LEU A 121 11.87 -10.25 -0.37
#